data_AF-A0A382IPY9-F1
#
_entry.id   AF-A0A382IPY9-F1
#
_cell.length_a   1.000
_cell.length_b   1.000
_cell.length_c   1.000
_cell.angle_alpha   90.00
_cell.angle_beta   90.00
_cell.angle_gamma   90.00
#
_symmetry.space_group_name_H-M   'P 1'
#
loop_
_entity.id
_entity.type
_entity.pdbx_description
1 polymer ?
#
loop_
_entity_poly.entity_id
_entity_poly.type
_entity_poly.pdbx_seq_one_letter_code
_entity_poly.pdbx_strand_id
1 'polypeptide(L)'
;MIRTGNEYRESIRDGREVFMNGEKVSDVTTPPMFKPLVDIRARIYDMQHEAATAPVMTYNGDNDEPFSVGLKLPYTQDDWQDKRKSTDAVFEDIGGVVTRVGDETVGEMWSLYDGQDVLNQVDAQFSTNITNHIHRVIDHDPFHVSANTDPKGDRSKAPQDQDPDMLLHVVKETDEGIVVRGAKF
;
A
#
# COMPACT_ATOMS: atom_id res chain seq x y z
N MET A 1 -1.17 -14.43 6.86
CA MET A 1 -2.62 -14.31 7.19
C MET A 1 -3.34 -13.41 6.19
N ILE A 2 -4.41 -13.89 5.56
CA ILE A 2 -5.27 -13.07 4.69
C ILE A 2 -6.33 -12.31 5.51
N ARG A 3 -6.53 -11.03 5.19
CA ARG A 3 -7.47 -10.16 5.91
C ARG A 3 -8.89 -10.32 5.36
N THR A 4 -9.90 -10.14 6.20
CA THR A 4 -11.33 -10.02 5.84
C THR A 4 -11.72 -8.56 5.63
N GLY A 5 -12.86 -8.33 4.96
CA GLY A 5 -13.39 -6.97 4.76
C GLY A 5 -13.71 -6.26 6.08
N ASN A 6 -14.13 -6.99 7.11
CA ASN A 6 -14.39 -6.42 8.44
C ASN A 6 -13.09 -6.03 9.16
N GLU A 7 -12.06 -6.88 9.11
CA GLU A 7 -10.74 -6.55 9.68
C GLU A 7 -10.11 -5.35 8.96
N TYR A 8 -10.32 -5.21 7.65
CA TYR A 8 -9.90 -4.01 6.93
C TYR A 8 -10.61 -2.75 7.45
N ARG A 9 -11.94 -2.77 7.57
CA ARG A 9 -12.70 -1.63 8.09
C ARG A 9 -12.23 -1.24 9.49
N GLU A 10 -11.98 -2.22 10.35
CA GLU A 10 -11.48 -1.96 11.70
C GLU A 10 -10.05 -1.41 11.68
N SER A 11 -9.19 -1.93 10.80
CA SER A 11 -7.80 -1.47 10.69
C SER A 11 -7.66 0.00 10.26
N ILE A 12 -8.70 0.60 9.69
CA ILE A 12 -8.71 2.01 9.27
C ILE A 12 -9.45 2.94 10.24
N ARG A 13 -9.90 2.41 11.39
CA ARG A 13 -10.40 3.18 12.55
C ARG A 13 -9.30 3.42 13.59
N ASP A 14 -8.17 3.89 13.10
CA ASP A 14 -6.91 4.01 13.85
C ASP A 14 -6.64 5.41 14.42
N GLY A 15 -7.60 6.34 14.27
CA GLY A 15 -7.43 7.73 14.70
C GLY A 15 -6.64 8.61 13.72
N ARG A 16 -6.42 8.15 12.47
CA ARG A 16 -5.84 8.94 11.39
C ARG A 16 -6.48 10.33 11.25
N GLU A 17 -5.68 11.30 10.88
CA GLU A 17 -6.14 12.68 10.68
C GLU A 17 -6.49 12.93 9.21
N VAL A 18 -7.77 12.77 8.89
CA VAL A 18 -8.31 13.03 7.56
C VAL A 18 -9.24 14.24 7.63
N PHE A 19 -9.07 15.17 6.70
CA PHE A 19 -9.88 16.37 6.59
C PHE A 19 -10.63 16.40 5.26
N MET A 20 -11.88 16.85 5.31
CA MET A 20 -12.77 16.91 4.16
C MET A 20 -13.70 18.12 4.30
N ASN A 21 -13.75 18.97 3.28
CA ASN A 21 -14.55 20.21 3.31
C ASN A 21 -14.28 21.10 4.55
N GLY A 22 -13.04 21.11 5.05
CA GLY A 22 -12.63 21.90 6.22
C GLY A 22 -12.91 21.25 7.57
N GLU A 23 -13.50 20.06 7.60
CA GLU A 23 -13.83 19.35 8.85
C GLU A 23 -12.98 18.08 9.01
N LYS A 24 -12.62 17.74 10.25
CA LYS A 24 -11.95 16.48 10.57
C LYS A 24 -12.95 15.34 10.50
N VAL A 25 -12.62 14.31 9.74
CA VAL A 25 -13.39 13.06 9.66
C VAL A 25 -12.94 12.14 10.78
N SER A 26 -13.85 11.82 11.71
CA SER A 26 -13.56 11.01 12.90
C SER A 26 -13.49 9.50 12.62
N ASP A 27 -14.27 9.01 11.65
CA ASP A 27 -14.25 7.62 11.18
C ASP A 27 -14.34 7.63 9.67
N VAL A 28 -13.30 7.18 8.97
CA VAL A 28 -13.24 7.18 7.49
C VAL A 28 -14.12 6.10 6.85
N THR A 29 -14.64 5.15 7.62
CA THR A 29 -15.46 4.03 7.11
C THR A 29 -16.92 4.42 6.82
N THR A 30 -17.38 5.55 7.36
CA THR A 30 -18.80 5.93 7.40
C THR A 30 -19.24 7.03 6.43
N PRO A 31 -18.43 8.05 6.09
CA PRO A 31 -18.89 9.17 5.28
C PRO A 31 -19.33 8.70 3.90
N PRO A 32 -20.45 9.20 3.36
CA PRO A 32 -20.95 8.80 2.03
C PRO A 32 -19.92 8.97 0.90
N MET A 33 -18.97 9.89 1.06
CA MET A 33 -17.92 10.18 0.07
C MET A 33 -16.79 9.14 0.08
N PHE A 34 -16.56 8.44 1.19
CA PHE A 34 -15.49 7.46 1.33
C PHE A 34 -16.02 6.03 1.32
N LYS A 35 -17.22 5.84 1.88
CA LYS A 35 -17.86 4.54 2.08
C LYS A 35 -17.85 3.65 0.82
N PRO A 36 -18.14 4.13 -0.41
CA PRO A 36 -18.07 3.29 -1.59
C PRO A 36 -16.68 2.68 -1.84
N LEU A 37 -15.60 3.46 -1.65
CA LEU A 37 -14.23 2.96 -1.83
C LEU A 37 -13.81 2.03 -0.69
N VAL A 38 -14.24 2.32 0.54
CA VAL A 38 -14.02 1.45 1.69
C VAL A 38 -14.71 0.10 1.48
N ASP A 39 -15.95 0.10 0.98
CA ASP A 39 -16.70 -1.12 0.70
C ASP A 39 -16.09 -1.94 -0.44
N ILE A 40 -15.61 -1.28 -1.51
CA ILE A 40 -14.90 -1.94 -2.61
C ILE A 40 -13.63 -2.61 -2.10
N ARG A 41 -12.80 -1.92 -1.31
CA ARG A 41 -11.58 -2.54 -0.79
C ARG A 41 -11.90 -3.68 0.19
N ALA A 42 -12.94 -3.53 1.00
CA ALA A 42 -13.40 -4.60 1.88
C ALA A 42 -13.91 -5.82 1.10
N ARG A 43 -14.64 -5.61 -0.01
CA ARG A 43 -15.09 -6.66 -0.92
C ARG A 43 -13.92 -7.48 -1.45
N ILE A 44 -12.83 -6.82 -1.86
CA ILE A 44 -11.62 -7.50 -2.37
C ILE A 44 -11.00 -8.40 -1.30
N TYR A 45 -10.99 -7.97 -0.03
CA TYR A 45 -10.54 -8.83 1.07
C TYR A 45 -11.46 -10.04 1.25
N ASP A 46 -12.79 -9.85 1.22
CA ASP A 46 -13.76 -10.94 1.36
C ASP A 46 -13.66 -11.97 0.20
N MET A 47 -13.32 -11.53 -1.02
CA MET A 47 -13.07 -12.43 -2.16
C MET A 47 -11.96 -13.47 -1.88
N GLN A 48 -11.03 -13.21 -0.97
CA GLN A 48 -9.98 -14.17 -0.59
C GLN A 48 -10.53 -15.37 0.20
N HIS A 49 -11.73 -15.24 0.78
CA HIS A 49 -12.36 -16.25 1.65
C HIS A 49 -13.52 -16.99 0.97
N GLU A 50 -13.97 -16.51 -0.19
CA GLU A 50 -15.12 -17.07 -0.90
C GLU A 50 -14.71 -18.24 -1.78
N ALA A 51 -15.42 -19.37 -1.69
CA ALA A 51 -15.09 -20.58 -2.45
C ALA A 51 -14.99 -20.36 -3.99
N ALA A 52 -15.72 -19.39 -4.52
CA ALA A 52 -15.71 -19.06 -5.94
C ALA A 52 -14.45 -18.32 -6.40
N THR A 53 -13.79 -17.56 -5.52
CA THR A 53 -12.69 -16.65 -5.87
C THR A 53 -11.40 -16.98 -5.13
N ALA A 54 -11.45 -17.58 -3.94
CA ALA A 54 -10.29 -18.01 -3.17
C ALA A 54 -9.23 -18.80 -3.98
N PRO A 55 -9.60 -19.71 -4.92
CA PRO A 55 -8.63 -20.44 -5.73
C PRO A 55 -7.75 -19.57 -6.63
N VAL A 56 -8.18 -18.35 -6.98
CA VAL A 56 -7.40 -17.41 -7.79
C VAL A 56 -6.88 -16.21 -6.97
N MET A 57 -7.42 -15.99 -5.79
CA MET A 57 -7.05 -14.88 -4.90
C MET A 57 -5.98 -15.25 -3.89
N THR A 58 -5.77 -16.54 -3.62
CA THR A 58 -4.87 -17.01 -2.56
C THR A 58 -3.90 -18.10 -3.03
N TYR A 59 -2.80 -18.25 -2.31
CA TYR A 59 -1.85 -19.36 -2.45
C TYR A 59 -1.44 -19.89 -1.08
N ASN A 60 -1.04 -21.16 -1.01
CA ASN A 60 -0.54 -21.76 0.23
C ASN A 60 0.95 -21.51 0.40
N GLY A 61 1.34 -21.01 1.58
CA GLY A 61 2.75 -21.00 2.02
C GLY A 61 3.19 -22.36 2.57
N ASP A 62 4.38 -22.40 3.17
CA ASP A 62 5.06 -23.64 3.60
C ASP A 62 4.27 -24.52 4.59
N ASN A 63 3.36 -23.92 5.38
CA ASN A 63 2.54 -24.62 6.38
C ASN A 63 1.06 -24.73 5.99
N ASP A 64 0.74 -24.69 4.69
CA ASP A 64 -0.63 -24.61 4.16
C ASP A 64 -1.42 -23.36 4.64
N GLU A 65 -0.72 -22.35 5.15
CA GLU A 65 -1.33 -21.06 5.49
C GLU A 65 -1.66 -20.29 4.20
N PRO A 66 -2.90 -19.77 4.05
CA PRO A 66 -3.27 -18.98 2.89
C PRO A 66 -2.69 -17.56 2.96
N PHE A 67 -2.12 -17.12 1.84
CA PHE A 67 -1.63 -15.77 1.61
C PHE A 67 -2.24 -15.18 0.34
N SER A 68 -2.27 -13.84 0.24
CA SER A 68 -2.81 -13.14 -0.92
C SER A 68 -1.90 -13.30 -2.15
N VAL A 69 -2.46 -13.70 -3.30
CA VAL A 69 -1.72 -13.76 -4.58
C VAL A 69 -1.18 -12.38 -4.98
N GLY A 70 -1.90 -11.31 -4.64
CA GLY A 70 -1.44 -9.93 -4.85
C GLY A 70 -0.07 -9.69 -4.21
N LEU A 71 0.19 -10.26 -3.03
CA LEU A 71 1.42 -10.00 -2.27
C LEU A 71 2.54 -11.01 -2.53
N LYS A 72 2.27 -12.08 -3.29
CA LYS A 72 3.25 -13.12 -3.62
C LYS A 72 4.42 -12.53 -4.42
N LEU A 73 5.66 -12.78 -4.01
CA LEU A 73 6.84 -12.43 -4.82
C LEU A 73 6.86 -13.27 -6.11
N PRO A 74 6.99 -12.65 -7.30
CA PRO A 74 6.95 -13.38 -8.56
C PRO A 74 8.36 -13.87 -8.97
N TYR A 75 8.62 -15.16 -8.85
CA TYR A 75 9.90 -15.79 -9.21
C TYR A 75 9.85 -16.53 -10.55
N THR A 76 8.64 -16.84 -11.02
CA THR A 76 8.38 -17.63 -12.23
C THR A 76 7.37 -16.94 -13.14
N GLN A 77 7.28 -17.40 -14.39
CA GLN A 77 6.26 -16.92 -15.32
C GLN A 77 4.84 -17.22 -14.83
N ASP A 78 4.64 -18.35 -14.15
CA ASP A 78 3.34 -18.75 -13.63
C ASP A 78 2.87 -17.81 -12.51
N ASP A 79 3.78 -17.30 -11.68
CA ASP A 79 3.43 -16.30 -10.66
C ASP A 79 2.81 -15.04 -11.28
N TRP A 80 3.30 -14.61 -12.45
CA TRP A 80 2.72 -13.49 -13.20
C TRP A 80 1.36 -13.83 -13.80
N GLN A 81 1.15 -15.07 -14.25
CA GLN A 81 -0.16 -15.51 -14.72
C GLN A 81 -1.17 -15.54 -13.58
N ASP A 82 -0.78 -15.99 -12.40
CA ASP A 82 -1.65 -16.04 -11.24
C ASP A 82 -2.00 -14.64 -10.74
N LYS A 83 -1.03 -13.72 -10.69
CA LYS A 83 -1.31 -12.30 -10.43
C LYS A 83 -2.31 -11.72 -11.41
N ARG A 84 -2.12 -11.97 -12.71
CA ARG A 84 -3.05 -11.51 -13.75
C ARG A 84 -4.46 -12.04 -13.53
N LYS A 85 -4.63 -13.34 -13.28
CA LYS A 85 -5.95 -13.93 -12.99
C LYS A 85 -6.60 -13.32 -11.75
N SER A 86 -5.82 -13.10 -10.69
CA SER A 86 -6.30 -12.46 -9.47
C SER A 86 -6.76 -11.03 -9.74
N THR A 87 -5.96 -10.25 -10.47
CA THR A 87 -6.30 -8.88 -10.89
C THR A 87 -7.56 -8.86 -11.76
N ASP A 88 -7.66 -9.75 -12.76
CA ASP A 88 -8.83 -9.86 -13.63
C ASP A 88 -10.10 -10.18 -12.81
N ALA A 89 -10.02 -11.15 -11.88
CA ALA A 89 -11.14 -11.48 -10.99
C ALA A 89 -11.59 -10.29 -10.14
N VAL A 90 -10.66 -9.51 -9.58
CA VAL A 90 -10.97 -8.28 -8.83
C VAL A 90 -11.69 -7.28 -9.72
N PHE A 91 -11.15 -6.97 -10.90
CA PHE A 91 -11.71 -5.94 -11.77
C PHE A 91 -13.04 -6.34 -12.39
N GLU A 92 -13.26 -7.63 -12.65
CA GLU A 92 -14.55 -8.17 -13.07
C GLU A 92 -15.62 -8.04 -11.97
N ASP A 93 -15.26 -8.31 -10.70
CA ASP A 93 -16.17 -8.20 -9.55
C ASP A 93 -16.56 -6.74 -9.27
N ILE A 94 -15.59 -5.82 -9.27
CA ILE A 94 -15.83 -4.40 -8.95
C ILE A 94 -16.21 -3.54 -10.17
N GLY A 95 -16.29 -4.15 -11.35
CA GLY A 95 -16.76 -3.51 -12.59
C GLY A 95 -15.76 -2.56 -13.28
N GLY A 96 -14.45 -2.66 -13.02
CA GLY A 96 -13.43 -1.96 -13.79
C GLY A 96 -13.30 -0.45 -13.58
N VAL A 97 -14.08 0.16 -12.67
CA VAL A 97 -14.14 1.63 -12.51
C VAL A 97 -13.07 2.16 -11.55
N VAL A 98 -12.77 1.42 -10.48
CA VAL A 98 -11.83 1.85 -9.44
C VAL A 98 -10.49 1.13 -9.62
N THR A 99 -9.43 1.89 -9.90
CA THR A 99 -8.15 1.35 -10.41
C THR A 99 -6.99 1.31 -9.41
N ARG A 100 -7.14 1.94 -8.25
CA ARG A 100 -6.13 1.99 -7.17
C ARG A 100 -6.58 1.18 -5.96
N VAL A 101 -6.73 -0.12 -6.18
CA VAL A 101 -7.40 -1.05 -5.25
C VAL A 101 -6.58 -2.31 -4.97
N GLY A 102 -5.45 -2.48 -5.65
CA GLY A 102 -4.61 -3.67 -5.58
C GLY A 102 -3.36 -3.46 -4.74
N ASP A 103 -2.40 -4.34 -4.96
CA ASP A 103 -1.06 -4.38 -4.37
C ASP A 103 -0.05 -3.51 -5.13
N GLU A 104 -0.50 -2.63 -6.03
CA GLU A 104 0.36 -2.01 -7.03
C GLU A 104 1.50 -1.15 -6.46
N THR A 105 1.40 -0.75 -5.19
CA THR A 105 2.43 0.01 -4.49
C THR A 105 3.44 -0.88 -3.74
N VAL A 106 3.09 -2.13 -3.47
CA VAL A 106 4.01 -3.13 -2.92
C VAL A 106 4.99 -3.60 -3.99
N GLY A 107 4.55 -3.69 -5.25
CA GLY A 107 5.40 -4.06 -6.38
C GLY A 107 6.66 -3.19 -6.52
N GLU A 108 6.57 -1.90 -6.21
CA GLU A 108 7.74 -0.99 -6.17
C GLU A 108 8.79 -1.48 -5.14
N MET A 109 8.34 -2.00 -4.00
CA MET A 109 9.21 -2.52 -2.93
C MET A 109 9.91 -3.82 -3.32
N TRP A 110 9.35 -4.63 -4.23
CA TRP A 110 10.04 -5.82 -4.74
C TRP A 110 11.33 -5.46 -5.48
N SER A 111 11.33 -4.35 -6.23
CA SER A 111 12.55 -3.89 -6.91
C SER A 111 13.65 -3.48 -5.92
N LEU A 112 13.29 -2.91 -4.77
CA LEU A 112 14.21 -2.59 -3.69
C LEU A 112 14.70 -3.86 -2.97
N TYR A 113 13.83 -4.87 -2.84
CA TYR A 113 14.18 -6.16 -2.29
C TYR A 113 15.17 -6.93 -3.18
N ASP A 114 15.01 -6.88 -4.49
CA ASP A 114 16.00 -7.41 -5.45
C ASP A 114 17.30 -6.59 -5.44
N GLY A 115 17.19 -5.28 -5.19
CA GLY A 115 18.28 -4.31 -5.16
C GLY A 115 19.02 -4.17 -3.82
N GLN A 116 18.98 -5.16 -2.93
CA GLN A 116 19.56 -5.07 -1.58
C GLN A 116 21.04 -4.69 -1.55
N ASP A 117 21.84 -5.15 -2.53
CA ASP A 117 23.26 -4.77 -2.64
C ASP A 117 23.45 -3.27 -2.96
N VAL A 118 22.49 -2.67 -3.69
CA VAL A 118 22.49 -1.22 -3.96
C VAL A 118 22.06 -0.45 -2.72
N LEU A 119 21.05 -0.94 -1.99
CA LEU A 119 20.63 -0.34 -0.72
C LEU A 119 21.77 -0.33 0.31
N ASN A 120 22.53 -1.42 0.39
CA ASN A 120 23.67 -1.55 1.31
C ASN A 120 24.82 -0.58 1.01
N GLN A 121 24.92 -0.05 -0.22
CA GLN A 121 25.89 1.00 -0.56
C GLN A 121 25.51 2.35 0.03
N VAL A 122 24.22 2.58 0.31
CA VAL A 122 23.73 3.77 0.99
C VAL A 122 23.83 3.58 2.50
N ASP A 123 23.22 2.51 3.01
CA ASP A 123 23.31 2.10 4.41
C ASP A 123 22.99 0.59 4.53
N ALA A 124 23.84 -0.16 5.23
CA ALA A 124 23.68 -1.60 5.43
C ALA A 124 22.37 -1.97 6.14
N GLN A 125 21.77 -1.06 6.91
CA GLN A 125 20.49 -1.30 7.58
C GLN A 125 19.32 -1.47 6.59
N PHE A 126 19.42 -0.90 5.39
CA PHE A 126 18.30 -0.84 4.46
C PHE A 126 17.95 -2.19 3.83
N SER A 127 18.91 -3.11 3.66
CA SER A 127 18.62 -4.48 3.23
C SER A 127 17.77 -5.25 4.25
N THR A 128 18.10 -5.08 5.53
CA THR A 128 17.33 -5.66 6.63
C THR A 128 15.93 -5.04 6.70
N ASN A 129 15.84 -3.72 6.54
CA ASN A 129 14.55 -3.01 6.57
C ASN A 129 13.62 -3.42 5.42
N ILE A 130 14.13 -3.52 4.18
CA ILE A 130 13.30 -3.93 3.04
C ILE A 130 12.87 -5.40 3.16
N THR A 131 13.75 -6.29 3.63
CA THR A 131 13.40 -7.70 3.88
C THR A 131 12.28 -7.80 4.91
N ASN A 132 12.41 -7.10 6.04
CA ASN A 132 11.38 -7.06 7.08
C ASN A 132 10.07 -6.46 6.56
N HIS A 133 10.14 -5.44 5.71
CA HIS A 133 8.97 -4.82 5.11
C HIS A 133 8.21 -5.81 4.21
N ILE A 134 8.91 -6.53 3.33
CA ILE A 134 8.30 -7.53 2.44
C ILE A 134 7.62 -8.65 3.23
N HIS A 135 8.28 -9.22 4.24
CA HIS A 135 7.66 -10.24 5.09
C HIS A 135 6.41 -9.70 5.79
N ARG A 136 6.48 -8.50 6.39
CA ARG A 136 5.32 -7.87 7.04
C ARG A 136 4.15 -7.65 6.09
N VAL A 137 4.42 -7.25 4.85
CA VAL A 137 3.36 -7.05 3.86
C VAL A 137 2.69 -8.38 3.54
N ILE A 138 3.46 -9.43 3.24
CA ILE A 138 2.91 -10.76 2.94
C ILE A 138 2.11 -11.30 4.14
N ASP A 139 2.65 -11.18 5.35
CA ASP A 139 2.07 -11.79 6.55
C ASP A 139 0.80 -11.09 7.03
N HIS A 140 0.71 -9.77 6.88
CA HIS A 140 -0.36 -8.94 7.45
C HIS A 140 -1.38 -8.43 6.44
N ASP A 141 -1.16 -8.68 5.14
CA ASP A 141 -2.06 -8.31 4.06
C ASP A 141 -2.56 -6.85 4.15
N PRO A 142 -1.66 -5.84 4.20
CA PRO A 142 -2.05 -4.44 4.33
C PRO A 142 -2.58 -3.89 3.01
N PHE A 143 -3.45 -2.89 3.09
CA PHE A 143 -3.71 -2.04 1.93
C PHE A 143 -2.65 -0.94 1.90
N HIS A 144 -1.63 -1.12 1.05
CA HIS A 144 -0.52 -0.20 0.92
C HIS A 144 -0.81 0.86 -0.15
N VAL A 145 -0.49 2.12 0.14
CA VAL A 145 -0.67 3.26 -0.77
C VAL A 145 0.61 4.09 -0.80
N SER A 146 0.87 4.75 -1.92
CA SER A 146 2.07 5.55 -2.12
C SER A 146 1.71 7.02 -2.37
N ALA A 147 2.58 7.92 -1.94
CA ALA A 147 2.48 9.36 -2.15
C ALA A 147 3.81 9.87 -2.73
N ASN A 148 3.96 9.76 -4.05
CA ASN A 148 5.24 10.00 -4.72
C ASN A 148 5.37 11.45 -5.23
N THR A 149 4.27 12.05 -5.68
CA THR A 149 4.27 13.35 -6.37
C THR A 149 4.49 14.49 -5.39
N ASP A 150 5.39 15.39 -5.72
CA ASP A 150 5.61 16.60 -4.92
C ASP A 150 4.58 17.69 -5.23
N PRO A 151 4.25 18.55 -4.24
CA PRO A 151 3.48 19.75 -4.48
C PRO A 151 4.16 20.64 -5.53
N LYS A 152 3.33 21.27 -6.38
CA LYS A 152 3.82 22.09 -7.50
C LYS A 152 4.49 23.41 -7.10
N GLY A 153 4.38 23.80 -5.82
CA GLY A 153 4.91 25.07 -5.33
C GLY A 153 4.24 26.31 -5.93
N ASP A 154 4.82 27.46 -5.66
CA ASP A 154 4.48 28.73 -6.30
C ASP A 154 5.24 28.87 -7.61
N ARG A 155 4.56 28.64 -8.74
CA ARG A 155 5.18 28.69 -10.06
C ARG A 155 5.68 30.09 -10.48
N SER A 156 5.43 31.13 -9.69
CA SER A 156 5.98 32.47 -9.93
C SER A 156 7.38 32.68 -9.35
N LYS A 157 7.87 31.77 -8.50
CA LYS A 157 9.15 31.88 -7.79
C LYS A 157 10.20 30.89 -8.32
N ALA A 158 11.47 31.25 -8.19
CA ALA A 158 12.57 30.31 -8.43
C ALA A 158 12.61 29.22 -7.33
N PRO A 159 13.18 28.02 -7.60
CA PRO A 159 13.19 26.92 -6.63
C PRO A 159 13.75 27.27 -5.25
N GLN A 160 14.82 28.07 -5.18
CA GLN A 160 15.44 28.51 -3.94
C GLN A 160 14.61 29.53 -3.13
N ASP A 161 13.62 30.17 -3.77
CA ASP A 161 12.75 31.18 -3.15
C ASP A 161 11.39 30.58 -2.72
N GLN A 162 11.19 29.27 -2.93
CA GLN A 162 10.03 28.53 -2.44
C GLN A 162 10.07 28.41 -0.92
N ASP A 163 8.91 28.15 -0.33
CA ASP A 163 8.88 27.66 1.05
C ASP A 163 9.60 26.28 1.08
N PRO A 164 10.64 26.11 1.91
CA PRO A 164 11.38 24.84 1.98
C PRO A 164 10.48 23.66 2.37
N ASP A 165 9.42 23.92 3.14
CA ASP A 165 8.44 22.91 3.57
C ASP A 165 7.40 22.61 2.46
N MET A 166 7.55 23.16 1.24
CA MET A 166 6.74 22.75 0.09
C MET A 166 7.01 21.30 -0.31
N LEU A 167 8.26 20.85 -0.21
CA LEU A 167 8.68 19.50 -0.57
C LEU A 167 8.94 18.70 0.70
N LEU A 168 8.67 17.39 0.68
CA LEU A 168 9.05 16.53 1.80
C LEU A 168 10.58 16.48 1.94
N HIS A 169 11.11 16.87 3.10
CA HIS A 169 12.53 16.78 3.41
C HIS A 169 12.79 16.41 4.87
N VAL A 170 14.02 16.00 5.17
CA VAL A 170 14.48 15.73 6.54
C VAL A 170 14.75 17.05 7.26
N VAL A 171 14.21 17.21 8.47
CA VAL A 171 14.47 18.38 9.34
C VAL A 171 15.33 18.02 10.56
N LYS A 172 15.39 16.74 10.93
CA LYS A 172 16.19 16.25 12.06
C LYS A 172 16.44 14.76 11.93
N GLU A 173 17.61 14.32 12.38
CA GLU A 173 17.93 12.91 12.60
C GLU A 173 18.19 12.67 14.09
N THR A 174 17.75 11.53 14.60
CA THR A 174 17.96 11.06 15.97
C THR A 174 18.27 9.56 15.97
N ASP A 175 18.68 9.03 17.11
CA ASP A 175 18.92 7.60 17.28
C ASP A 175 17.64 6.75 17.06
N GLU A 176 16.46 7.37 17.13
CA GLU A 176 15.14 6.75 16.89
C GLU A 176 14.68 6.86 15.43
N GLY A 177 15.40 7.58 14.56
CA GLY A 177 15.07 7.75 13.14
C GLY A 177 15.09 9.21 12.66
N ILE A 178 14.31 9.50 11.63
CA ILE A 178 14.25 10.82 10.99
C ILE A 178 12.93 11.54 11.29
N VAL A 179 13.01 12.86 11.45
CA VAL A 179 11.84 13.74 11.44
C VAL A 179 11.78 14.40 10.07
N VAL A 180 10.66 14.20 9.38
CA VAL A 180 10.41 14.80 8.07
C VAL A 180 9.37 15.91 8.16
N ARG A 181 9.46 16.88 7.25
CA ARG A 181 8.47 17.93 7.07
C ARG A 181 8.24 18.19 5.60
N GLY A 182 6.99 18.49 5.25
CA GLY A 182 6.57 18.88 3.92
C GLY A 182 5.27 18.19 3.52
N ALA A 183 5.01 18.11 2.23
CA ALA A 183 3.79 17.50 1.70
C ALA A 183 4.05 16.66 0.44
N LYS A 184 3.05 15.83 0.10
CA LYS A 184 2.92 15.09 -1.15
C LYS A 184 1.53 15.36 -1.73
N PHE A 185 1.43 15.27 -3.05
CA PHE A 185 0.20 15.46 -3.82
C PHE A 185 -0.40 14.12 -4.24
#